data_AF-A0A4P8PGV9-F1
#
_entry.id   AF-A0A4P8PGV9-F1
#
_cell.length_a   1.000
_cell.length_b   1.000
_cell.length_c   1.000
_cell.angle_alpha   90.00
_cell.angle_beta   90.00
_cell.angle_gamma   90.00
#
_symmetry.space_group_name_H-M   'P 1'
#
loop_
_entity.id
_entity.type
_entity.pdbx_description
1 polymer ?
#
loop_
_entity_poly.entity_id
_entity_poly.type
_entity_poly.pdbx_seq_one_letter_code
_entity_poly.pdbx_strand_id
1 'polypeptide(L)'
;MGPFDLLVDLFQTVTGFRNRSDQRVRVVHPSHPYDDSGNRIANTVVSNEFHTSESIAERIYGPTPVPNRTEIREMHNYLVSMITSAAVQRYKASIRERDDCHFVLPLRKELWRSFGPVTRTGQSRAERTPAHTRRARLAITTCQKVLPIWEQQIPQSDIAQRSLRLAERYLAGDTDDETVREAVNRFVTGVENTAGTTAAELNAQLVGWACCEMLYLALFDCYVGEKTVHDAALDDWDYSLYAAGAYAGGFPFNEGEFQSDSDRLQEFWFWYVEQAHRIAE
;
A
#
# COMPACT_ATOMS: atom_id res chain seq x y z
N MET A 1 0.74 -8.02 27.77
CA MET A 1 1.02 -6.73 27.12
C MET A 1 2.31 -6.89 26.35
N GLY A 2 2.21 -6.89 25.02
CA GLY A 2 3.39 -6.91 24.16
C GLY A 2 4.00 -5.51 24.04
N PRO A 3 5.25 -5.39 23.55
CA PRO A 3 5.90 -4.09 23.29
C PRO A 3 5.09 -3.20 22.33
N PHE A 4 4.19 -3.79 21.54
CA PHE A 4 3.27 -3.09 20.65
C PHE A 4 2.14 -2.34 21.39
N ASP A 5 1.64 -2.89 22.51
CA ASP A 5 0.55 -2.28 23.30
C ASP A 5 1.04 -1.01 24.00
N LEU A 6 2.30 -1.02 24.47
CA LEU A 6 2.98 0.12 25.10
C LEU A 6 3.21 1.29 24.14
N LEU A 7 3.47 1.01 22.85
CA LEU A 7 3.70 2.04 21.84
C LEU A 7 2.39 2.72 21.41
N VAL A 8 1.28 1.99 21.38
CA VAL A 8 -0.05 2.54 21.10
C VAL A 8 -0.53 3.44 22.23
N ASP A 9 -0.32 3.06 23.50
CA ASP A 9 -0.66 3.88 24.66
C ASP A 9 0.16 5.18 24.73
N LEU A 10 1.45 5.11 24.38
CA LEU A 10 2.32 6.29 24.31
C LEU A 10 1.87 7.25 23.21
N PHE A 11 1.49 6.73 22.04
CA PHE A 11 0.96 7.52 20.93
C PHE A 11 -0.36 8.24 21.27
N GLN A 12 -1.28 7.57 21.98
CA GLN A 12 -2.55 8.18 22.43
C GLN A 12 -2.32 9.28 23.48
N THR A 13 -1.35 9.09 24.37
CA THR A 13 -1.02 10.03 25.44
C THR A 13 -0.38 11.32 24.90
N VAL A 14 0.49 11.20 23.90
CA VAL A 14 1.23 12.33 23.30
C VAL A 14 0.37 13.16 22.33
N THR A 15 -0.57 12.52 21.62
CA THR A 15 -1.39 13.19 20.60
C THR A 15 -2.74 13.72 21.11
N GLY A 16 -3.10 13.43 22.36
CA GLY A 16 -4.40 13.77 22.94
C GLY A 16 -5.59 13.04 22.29
N PHE A 17 -5.32 12.04 21.45
CA PHE A 17 -6.33 11.30 20.72
C PHE A 17 -6.88 10.16 21.60
N ARG A 18 -7.92 10.44 22.40
CA ARG A 18 -8.68 9.41 23.12
C ARG A 18 -9.66 8.71 22.18
N ASN A 19 -9.60 7.38 22.15
CA ASN A 19 -10.61 6.54 21.52
C ASN A 19 -11.96 6.76 22.24
N ARG A 20 -12.98 7.28 21.55
CA ARG A 20 -14.33 7.52 22.11
C ARG A 20 -15.16 6.23 22.17
N SER A 21 -14.63 5.16 22.76
CA SER A 21 -15.39 3.92 22.98
C SER A 21 -15.82 3.69 24.43
N ASP A 22 -15.45 4.57 25.37
CA ASP A 22 -15.75 4.38 26.80
C ASP A 22 -16.70 5.41 27.44
N GLN A 23 -17.40 6.21 26.62
CA GLN A 23 -18.61 6.85 27.13
C GLN A 23 -19.75 5.85 27.07
N ARG A 24 -20.13 5.30 28.24
CA ARG A 24 -21.46 4.71 28.44
C ARG A 24 -22.51 5.78 28.12
N VAL A 25 -22.97 5.80 26.86
CA VAL A 25 -24.14 6.57 26.44
C VAL A 25 -25.35 5.92 27.10
N ARG A 26 -25.87 6.51 28.18
CA ARG A 26 -27.25 6.26 28.59
C ARG A 26 -28.14 6.94 27.55
N VAL A 27 -28.69 6.15 26.64
CA VAL A 27 -29.78 6.57 25.78
C VAL A 27 -31.02 6.76 26.67
N VAL A 28 -31.47 8.00 26.84
CA VAL A 28 -32.76 8.31 27.46
C VAL A 28 -33.75 8.59 26.33
N HIS A 29 -34.78 7.75 26.23
CA HIS A 29 -35.85 7.86 25.23
C HIS A 29 -36.76 9.08 25.54
N PRO A 30 -37.26 9.82 24.54
CA PRO A 30 -37.97 11.09 24.76
C PRO A 30 -39.44 10.85 25.14
N SER A 31 -39.68 10.65 26.43
CA SER A 31 -41.01 10.77 27.04
C SER A 31 -40.93 10.58 28.56
N HIS A 32 -40.59 11.64 29.32
CA HIS A 32 -40.98 11.93 30.72
C HIS A 32 -40.01 12.97 31.36
N PRO A 33 -40.47 14.17 31.80
CA PRO A 33 -39.60 15.18 32.41
C PRO A 33 -39.55 15.11 33.96
N TYR A 34 -39.80 13.95 34.56
CA TYR A 34 -39.84 13.74 36.01
C TYR A 34 -39.17 12.41 36.38
N ASP A 35 -38.51 12.34 37.54
CA ASP A 35 -38.07 11.07 38.14
C ASP A 35 -39.18 10.40 38.96
N ASP A 36 -38.96 9.15 39.38
CA ASP A 36 -39.93 8.30 40.11
C ASP A 36 -40.33 8.83 41.51
N SER A 37 -39.83 10.01 41.90
CA SER A 37 -40.23 10.72 43.12
C SER A 37 -41.04 12.00 42.86
N GLY A 38 -41.35 12.30 41.59
CA GLY A 38 -42.27 13.37 41.20
C GLY A 38 -41.70 14.79 41.20
N ASN A 39 -40.37 14.95 41.30
CA ASN A 39 -39.74 16.28 41.30
C ASN A 39 -39.19 16.68 39.92
N ARG A 40 -39.32 17.97 39.60
CA ARG A 40 -38.88 18.58 38.34
C ARG A 40 -37.37 18.82 38.42
N ILE A 41 -36.59 18.26 37.49
CA ILE A 41 -35.13 18.42 37.47
C ILE A 41 -34.79 19.88 37.07
N ALA A 42 -34.46 20.71 38.06
CA ALA A 42 -33.94 22.06 37.85
C ALA A 42 -32.40 22.00 37.75
N ASN A 43 -31.85 22.65 36.71
CA ASN A 43 -30.43 22.86 36.53
C ASN A 43 -29.84 23.60 37.74
N THR A 44 -29.18 22.86 38.62
CA THR A 44 -28.43 23.44 39.74
C THR A 44 -26.96 23.38 39.40
N VAL A 45 -26.42 24.51 38.94
CA VAL A 45 -24.98 24.73 38.80
C VAL A 45 -24.40 24.80 40.21
N VAL A 46 -23.74 23.73 40.64
CA VAL A 46 -22.89 23.77 41.84
C VAL A 46 -21.57 24.40 41.43
N SER A 47 -21.35 25.63 41.89
CA SER A 47 -20.04 26.29 41.86
C SER A 47 -19.10 25.52 42.79
N ASN A 48 -18.27 24.65 42.22
CA ASN A 48 -17.23 23.96 42.98
C ASN A 48 -15.88 24.64 42.74
N GLU A 49 -15.23 24.88 43.86
CA GLU A 49 -14.01 25.66 44.07
C GLU A 49 -12.84 25.17 43.20
N PHE A 50 -12.01 26.14 42.80
CA PHE A 50 -10.75 25.92 42.11
C PHE A 50 -9.77 25.15 43.02
N HIS A 51 -9.75 23.82 42.89
CA HIS A 51 -8.57 23.03 43.22
C HIS A 51 -7.84 22.70 41.90
N THR A 52 -6.75 23.42 41.66
CA THR A 52 -5.77 23.09 40.63
C THR A 52 -5.19 21.72 40.94
N SER A 53 -5.60 20.72 40.16
CA SER A 53 -4.99 19.40 40.15
C SER A 53 -3.65 19.46 39.42
N GLU A 54 -2.64 20.06 40.06
CA GLU A 54 -1.26 19.76 39.68
C GLU A 54 -1.04 18.27 39.93
N SER A 55 -0.67 17.54 38.88
CA SER A 55 -0.42 16.12 39.02
C SER A 55 0.78 15.91 39.95
N ILE A 56 0.79 14.83 40.73
CA ILE A 56 1.92 14.47 41.61
C ILE A 56 3.26 14.45 40.84
N ALA A 57 3.23 14.20 39.53
CA ALA A 57 4.39 14.26 38.64
C ALA A 57 4.95 15.69 38.46
N GLU A 58 4.12 16.72 38.35
CA GLU A 58 4.56 18.12 38.21
C GLU A 58 5.23 18.64 39.48
N ARG A 59 4.81 18.17 40.66
CA ARG A 59 5.45 18.52 41.94
C ARG A 59 6.83 17.89 42.13
N ILE A 60 7.07 16.72 41.54
CA ILE A 60 8.32 15.96 41.74
C ILE A 60 9.35 16.30 40.66
N TYR A 61 8.91 16.53 39.43
CA TYR A 61 9.81 16.68 38.28
C TYR A 61 9.76 18.07 37.62
N GLY A 62 8.93 18.99 38.12
CA GLY A 62 8.66 20.27 37.48
C GLY A 62 7.69 20.14 36.30
N PRO A 63 7.27 21.26 35.68
CA PRO A 63 6.41 21.22 34.51
C PRO A 63 7.12 20.48 33.37
N THR A 64 6.50 19.41 32.85
CA THR A 64 7.00 18.71 31.67
C THR A 64 7.11 19.73 30.53
N PRO A 65 8.28 19.94 29.91
CA PRO A 65 8.41 20.86 28.80
C PRO A 65 7.39 20.45 27.73
N VAL A 66 6.48 21.34 27.36
CA VAL A 66 5.58 21.09 26.24
C VAL A 66 6.47 21.02 24.99
N PRO A 67 6.57 19.87 24.31
CA PRO A 67 7.47 19.74 23.18
C PRO A 67 7.07 20.76 22.13
N ASN A 68 8.04 21.51 21.62
CA ASN A 68 7.77 22.51 20.60
C ASN A 68 7.36 21.83 19.28
N ARG A 69 6.76 22.58 18.34
CA ARG A 69 6.29 22.00 17.07
C ARG A 69 7.37 21.25 16.28
N THR A 70 8.64 21.62 16.43
CA THR A 70 9.77 20.97 15.79
C THR A 70 10.05 19.61 16.43
N GLU A 71 10.10 19.54 17.76
CA GLU A 71 10.29 18.29 18.51
C GLU A 71 9.17 17.28 18.26
N ILE A 72 7.91 17.76 18.18
CA ILE A 72 6.76 16.92 17.80
C ILE A 72 6.93 16.36 16.38
N ARG A 73 7.39 17.19 15.44
CA ARG A 73 7.62 16.78 14.05
C ARG A 73 8.78 15.78 13.94
N GLU A 74 9.86 16.00 14.66
CA GLU A 74 11.03 15.11 14.68
C GLU A 74 10.67 13.74 15.29
N MET A 75 9.96 13.73 16.41
CA MET A 75 9.49 12.50 17.04
C MET A 75 8.50 11.74 16.13
N HIS A 76 7.60 12.46 15.44
CA HIS A 76 6.72 11.87 14.43
C HIS A 76 7.53 11.22 13.30
N ASN A 77 8.50 11.94 12.72
CA ASN A 77 9.34 11.42 11.64
C ASN A 77 10.14 10.18 12.08
N TYR A 78 10.68 10.19 13.30
CA TYR A 78 11.41 9.05 13.87
C TYR A 78 10.52 7.82 14.02
N LEU A 79 9.32 8.00 14.58
CA LEU A 79 8.35 6.92 14.74
C LEU A 79 7.91 6.34 13.39
N VAL A 80 7.63 7.20 12.40
CA VAL A 80 7.28 6.79 11.03
C VAL A 80 8.43 5.99 10.40
N SER A 81 9.68 6.46 10.51
CA SER A 81 10.86 5.76 9.99
C SER A 81 11.04 4.37 10.63
N MET A 82 10.91 4.28 11.96
CA MET A 82 11.05 3.02 12.69
C MET A 82 9.97 2.00 12.32
N ILE A 83 8.70 2.42 12.27
CA ILE A 83 7.58 1.54 11.88
C ILE A 83 7.76 1.04 10.44
N THR A 84 8.20 1.92 9.54
CA THR A 84 8.37 1.57 8.12
C THR A 84 9.53 0.60 7.91
N SER A 85 10.64 0.81 8.62
CA SER A 85 11.77 -0.14 8.66
C SER A 85 11.33 -1.51 9.17
N ALA A 86 10.51 -1.57 10.23
CA ALA A 86 9.97 -2.83 10.74
C ALA A 86 9.06 -3.55 9.73
N ALA A 87 8.23 -2.82 8.98
CA ALA A 87 7.37 -3.40 7.95
C ALA A 87 8.18 -4.01 6.80
N VAL A 88 9.22 -3.31 6.32
CA VAL A 88 10.14 -3.82 5.29
C VAL A 88 10.84 -5.09 5.75
N GLN A 89 11.35 -5.11 6.99
CA GLN A 89 11.99 -6.31 7.53
C GLN A 89 11.02 -7.48 7.65
N ARG A 90 9.77 -7.25 8.06
CA ARG A 90 8.74 -8.29 8.11
C ARG A 90 8.46 -8.88 6.73
N TYR A 91 8.29 -8.06 5.70
CA TYR A 91 8.06 -8.56 4.34
C TYR A 91 9.24 -9.40 3.85
N LYS A 92 10.48 -8.92 4.05
CA LYS A 92 11.68 -9.67 3.69
C LYS A 92 11.81 -10.99 4.45
N ALA A 93 11.46 -11.02 5.73
CA ALA A 93 11.42 -12.26 6.50
C ALA A 93 10.40 -13.25 5.92
N SER A 94 9.18 -12.79 5.62
CA SER A 94 8.13 -13.66 5.05
C SER A 94 8.48 -14.22 3.66
N ILE A 95 9.31 -13.50 2.90
CA ILE A 95 9.86 -13.98 1.62
C ILE A 95 10.90 -15.08 1.87
N ARG A 96 11.83 -14.85 2.81
CA ARG A 96 12.92 -15.80 3.16
C ARG A 96 12.44 -17.10 3.77
N GLU A 97 11.35 -17.05 4.54
CA GLU A 97 10.80 -18.22 5.24
C GLU A 97 10.12 -19.22 4.27
N ARG A 98 9.98 -18.86 2.99
CA ARG A 98 9.41 -19.73 1.96
C ARG A 98 10.51 -20.33 1.09
N ASP A 99 10.38 -21.63 0.80
CA ASP A 99 11.30 -22.36 -0.07
C ASP A 99 11.32 -21.79 -1.50
N ASP A 100 10.20 -21.23 -1.96
CA ASP A 100 10.03 -20.64 -3.29
C ASP A 100 10.40 -19.15 -3.35
N CYS A 101 10.81 -18.53 -2.23
CA CYS A 101 11.10 -17.10 -2.12
C CYS A 101 10.01 -16.17 -2.70
N HIS A 102 8.75 -16.61 -2.72
CA HIS A 102 7.66 -15.88 -3.37
C HIS A 102 6.99 -14.86 -2.46
N PHE A 103 6.83 -13.62 -2.94
CA PHE A 103 6.07 -12.60 -2.21
C PHE A 103 4.57 -12.67 -2.56
N VAL A 104 3.83 -13.50 -1.83
CA VAL A 104 2.43 -13.86 -2.13
C VAL A 104 1.45 -12.67 -2.19
N LEU A 105 0.44 -12.79 -3.06
CA LEU A 105 -0.57 -11.75 -3.31
C LEU A 105 -1.20 -11.12 -2.05
N PRO A 106 -1.57 -11.86 -0.98
CA PRO A 106 -2.12 -11.24 0.23
C PRO A 106 -1.19 -10.21 0.87
N LEU A 107 0.13 -10.43 0.83
CA LEU A 107 1.13 -9.49 1.36
C LEU A 107 1.39 -8.34 0.40
N ARG A 108 1.34 -8.58 -0.92
CA ARG A 108 1.37 -7.49 -1.92
C ARG A 108 0.18 -6.55 -1.76
N LYS A 109 -1.03 -7.11 -1.60
CA LYS A 109 -2.26 -6.35 -1.27
C LYS A 109 -2.13 -5.58 0.04
N GLU A 110 -1.48 -6.14 1.06
CA GLU A 110 -1.20 -5.44 2.31
C GLU A 110 -0.29 -4.22 2.10
N LEU A 111 0.79 -4.39 1.34
CA LEU A 111 1.71 -3.31 0.96
C LEU A 111 1.00 -2.24 0.11
N TRP A 112 0.14 -2.62 -0.84
CA TRP A 112 -0.60 -1.62 -1.64
C TRP A 112 -1.57 -0.79 -0.80
N ARG A 113 -2.21 -1.41 0.21
CA ARG A 113 -3.08 -0.71 1.16
C ARG A 113 -2.30 0.25 2.06
N SER A 114 -1.03 -0.01 2.34
CA SER A 114 -0.22 0.89 3.19
C SER A 114 0.03 2.26 2.54
N PHE A 115 -0.11 2.38 1.21
CA PHE A 115 -0.06 3.68 0.53
C PHE A 115 -1.29 4.57 0.76
N GLY A 116 -2.40 3.99 1.21
CA GLY A 116 -3.68 4.66 1.45
C GLY A 116 -4.86 3.97 0.76
N PRO A 117 -6.09 4.50 0.91
CA PRO A 117 -7.30 3.87 0.36
C PRO A 117 -7.27 3.82 -1.17
N VAL A 118 -8.01 2.86 -1.74
CA VAL A 118 -8.36 2.82 -3.17
C VAL A 118 -9.70 3.54 -3.33
N THR A 119 -9.72 4.62 -4.10
CA THR A 119 -10.92 5.41 -4.37
C THR A 119 -11.18 5.48 -5.87
N ARG A 120 -12.45 5.49 -6.26
CA ARG A 120 -12.88 5.38 -7.66
C ARG A 120 -13.98 6.38 -7.97
N THR A 121 -13.87 7.03 -9.13
CA THR A 121 -14.93 7.87 -9.69
C THR A 121 -15.85 7.05 -10.59
N GLY A 122 -17.16 7.21 -10.43
CA GLY A 122 -18.14 6.48 -11.23
C GLY A 122 -18.09 4.97 -10.96
N GLN A 123 -18.23 4.15 -12.00
CA GLN A 123 -18.33 2.69 -11.84
C GLN A 123 -17.00 1.93 -11.84
N SER A 124 -15.85 2.54 -12.20
CA SER A 124 -14.59 1.77 -12.26
C SER A 124 -13.27 2.55 -12.23
N ARG A 125 -13.22 3.81 -12.67
CA ARG A 125 -11.96 4.56 -12.82
C ARG A 125 -11.35 4.96 -11.49
N ALA A 126 -10.04 4.83 -11.34
CA ALA A 126 -9.30 5.35 -10.19
C ALA A 126 -9.44 6.87 -10.05
N GLU A 127 -9.63 7.34 -8.82
CA GLU A 127 -9.34 8.72 -8.49
C GLU A 127 -7.83 8.91 -8.36
N ARG A 128 -7.30 9.97 -8.97
CA ARG A 128 -5.86 10.33 -8.91
C ARG A 128 -5.51 10.93 -7.54
N THR A 129 -5.60 10.11 -6.50
CA THR A 129 -5.17 10.44 -5.14
C THR A 129 -3.66 10.28 -4.98
N PRO A 130 -3.04 10.85 -3.93
CA PRO A 130 -1.64 10.56 -3.61
C PRO A 130 -1.36 9.07 -3.43
N ALA A 131 -2.30 8.30 -2.86
CA ALA A 131 -2.18 6.86 -2.66
C ALA A 131 -2.14 6.10 -4.01
N HIS A 132 -3.08 6.42 -4.91
CA HIS A 132 -3.09 5.88 -6.28
C HIS A 132 -1.79 6.22 -7.03
N THR A 133 -1.35 7.47 -6.94
CA THR A 133 -0.11 7.92 -7.59
C THR A 133 1.10 7.13 -7.10
N ARG A 134 1.24 6.88 -5.79
CA ARG A 134 2.32 6.05 -5.23
C ARG A 134 2.28 4.61 -5.75
N ARG A 135 1.11 4.00 -5.82
CA ARG A 135 0.94 2.65 -6.39
C ARG A 135 1.31 2.60 -7.87
N ALA A 136 0.88 3.58 -8.65
CA ALA A 136 1.23 3.68 -10.06
C ALA A 136 2.73 3.94 -10.28
N ARG A 137 3.36 4.74 -9.41
CA ARG A 137 4.82 4.96 -9.41
C ARG A 137 5.57 3.66 -9.13
N LEU A 138 5.12 2.87 -8.14
CA LEU A 138 5.73 1.56 -7.87
C LEU A 138 5.62 0.63 -9.08
N ALA A 139 4.47 0.62 -9.77
CA ALA A 139 4.28 -0.17 -10.99
C ALA A 139 5.20 0.28 -12.13
N ILE A 140 5.31 1.59 -12.38
CA ILE A 140 6.22 2.16 -13.39
C ILE A 140 7.67 1.75 -13.08
N THR A 141 8.14 1.95 -11.85
CA THR A 141 9.50 1.59 -11.43
C THR A 141 9.74 0.08 -11.54
N THR A 142 8.71 -0.73 -11.26
CA THR A 142 8.76 -2.19 -11.44
C THR A 142 8.97 -2.58 -12.89
N CYS A 143 8.19 -2.02 -13.81
CA CYS A 143 8.37 -2.26 -15.25
C CYS A 143 9.72 -1.74 -15.76
N GLN A 144 10.21 -0.59 -15.26
CA GLN A 144 11.54 -0.06 -15.61
C GLN A 144 12.68 -1.02 -15.21
N LYS A 145 12.58 -1.71 -14.05
CA LYS A 145 13.61 -2.68 -13.64
C LYS A 145 13.77 -3.83 -14.63
N VAL A 146 12.68 -4.28 -15.23
CA VAL A 146 12.66 -5.46 -16.13
C VAL A 146 12.69 -5.09 -17.61
N LEU A 147 12.55 -3.80 -17.95
CA LEU A 147 12.62 -3.30 -19.33
C LEU A 147 13.86 -3.80 -20.11
N PRO A 148 15.08 -3.88 -19.53
CA PRO A 148 16.24 -4.38 -20.27
C PRO A 148 16.06 -5.80 -20.83
N ILE A 149 15.25 -6.65 -20.18
CA ILE A 149 14.95 -8.01 -20.66
C ILE A 149 14.15 -7.95 -21.97
N TRP A 150 13.15 -7.06 -22.03
CA TRP A 150 12.40 -6.80 -23.26
C TRP A 150 13.31 -6.26 -24.37
N GLU A 151 14.12 -5.25 -24.06
CA GLU A 151 14.99 -4.59 -25.03
C GLU A 151 16.04 -5.53 -25.64
N GLN A 152 16.53 -6.49 -24.84
CA GLN A 152 17.49 -7.48 -25.30
C GLN A 152 16.86 -8.50 -26.26
N GLN A 153 15.63 -8.94 -25.98
CA GLN A 153 15.01 -10.05 -26.72
C GLN A 153 14.08 -9.59 -27.85
N ILE A 154 13.48 -8.41 -27.72
CA ILE A 154 12.49 -7.85 -28.65
C ILE A 154 12.86 -6.38 -28.99
N PRO A 155 14.09 -6.10 -29.47
CA PRO A 155 14.58 -4.74 -29.70
C PRO A 155 13.78 -3.94 -30.74
N GLN A 156 13.09 -4.64 -31.66
CA GLN A 156 12.26 -4.05 -32.71
C GLN A 156 10.91 -3.53 -32.20
N SER A 157 10.48 -3.92 -31.00
CA SER A 157 9.18 -3.54 -30.45
C SER A 157 9.34 -2.47 -29.38
N ASP A 158 8.62 -1.35 -29.57
CA ASP A 158 8.64 -0.23 -28.65
C ASP A 158 7.49 -0.23 -27.64
N ILE A 159 6.73 -1.34 -27.57
CA ILE A 159 5.52 -1.47 -26.74
C ILE A 159 5.82 -1.18 -25.27
N ALA A 160 6.86 -1.81 -24.70
CA ALA A 160 7.19 -1.62 -23.29
C ALA A 160 7.56 -0.16 -22.97
N GLN A 161 8.36 0.47 -23.82
CA GLN A 161 8.75 1.87 -23.65
C GLN A 161 7.57 2.82 -23.86
N ARG A 162 6.68 2.54 -24.81
CA ARG A 162 5.46 3.34 -25.04
C ARG A 162 4.49 3.22 -23.87
N SER A 163 4.32 2.03 -23.30
CA SER A 163 3.52 1.82 -22.08
C SER A 163 4.05 2.68 -20.93
N LEU A 164 5.35 2.62 -20.66
CA LEU A 164 5.99 3.42 -19.60
C LEU A 164 5.76 4.93 -19.81
N ARG A 165 6.03 5.45 -21.02
CA ARG A 165 5.81 6.87 -21.34
C ARG A 165 4.35 7.28 -21.20
N LEU A 166 3.42 6.39 -21.56
CA LEU A 166 2.00 6.68 -21.49
C LEU A 166 1.50 6.73 -20.04
N ALA A 167 1.96 5.82 -19.18
CA ALA A 167 1.65 5.85 -17.75
C ALA A 167 2.15 7.14 -17.08
N GLU A 168 3.37 7.56 -17.39
CA GLU A 168 3.92 8.83 -16.91
C GLU A 168 3.07 10.03 -17.32
N ARG A 169 2.74 10.13 -18.61
CA ARG A 169 1.87 11.19 -19.14
C ARG A 169 0.49 11.17 -18.50
N TYR A 170 -0.07 9.98 -18.25
CA TYR A 170 -1.36 9.84 -17.61
C TYR A 170 -1.35 10.37 -16.18
N LEU A 171 -0.32 10.02 -15.39
CA LEU A 171 -0.15 10.52 -14.03
C LEU A 171 0.10 12.03 -13.98
N ALA A 172 0.81 12.57 -14.98
CA ALA A 172 1.04 14.02 -15.11
C ALA A 172 -0.22 14.80 -15.54
N GLY A 173 -1.24 14.11 -16.08
CA GLY A 173 -2.44 14.75 -16.63
C GLY A 173 -2.32 15.20 -18.08
N ASP A 174 -1.28 14.76 -18.79
CA ASP A 174 -0.99 15.10 -20.19
C ASP A 174 -1.72 14.20 -21.22
N THR A 175 -2.58 13.31 -20.75
CA THR A 175 -3.42 12.44 -21.57
C THR A 175 -4.69 12.01 -20.79
N ASP A 176 -5.72 11.63 -21.53
CA ASP A 176 -7.02 11.23 -21.00
C ASP A 176 -7.15 9.70 -20.85
N ASP A 177 -8.23 9.28 -20.18
CA ASP A 177 -8.49 7.88 -19.89
C ASP A 177 -8.74 7.04 -21.16
N GLU A 178 -9.36 7.64 -22.19
CA GLU A 178 -9.68 6.95 -23.43
C GLU A 178 -8.41 6.56 -24.19
N THR A 179 -7.49 7.52 -24.32
CA THR A 179 -6.19 7.32 -24.96
C THR A 179 -5.43 6.17 -24.30
N VAL A 180 -5.45 6.09 -22.96
CA VAL A 180 -4.78 5.01 -22.24
C VAL A 180 -5.50 3.68 -22.45
N ARG A 181 -6.83 3.64 -22.41
CA ARG A 181 -7.61 2.41 -22.60
C ARG A 181 -7.42 1.83 -24.00
N GLU A 182 -7.48 2.66 -25.03
CA GLU A 182 -7.20 2.25 -26.42
C GLU A 182 -5.76 1.75 -26.57
N ALA A 183 -4.81 2.39 -25.91
CA ALA A 183 -3.41 1.96 -25.95
C ALA A 183 -3.23 0.59 -25.28
N VAL A 184 -3.86 0.34 -24.13
CA VAL A 184 -3.83 -0.97 -23.46
C VAL A 184 -4.31 -2.08 -24.39
N ASN A 185 -5.48 -1.91 -25.03
CA ASN A 185 -6.00 -2.89 -25.98
C ASN A 185 -5.02 -3.18 -27.12
N ARG A 186 -4.42 -2.13 -27.70
CA ARG A 186 -3.41 -2.28 -28.75
C ARG A 186 -2.13 -2.97 -28.27
N PHE A 187 -1.68 -2.66 -27.05
CA PHE A 187 -0.45 -3.21 -26.49
C PHE A 187 -0.63 -4.68 -26.11
N VAL A 188 -1.77 -5.08 -25.55
CA VAL A 188 -2.11 -6.49 -25.31
C VAL A 188 -2.00 -7.29 -26.60
N THR A 189 -2.68 -6.84 -27.67
CA THR A 189 -2.57 -7.49 -28.99
C THR A 189 -1.13 -7.50 -29.53
N GLY A 190 -0.34 -6.45 -29.26
CA GLY A 190 1.06 -6.42 -29.67
C GLY A 190 1.96 -7.40 -28.90
N VAL A 191 1.72 -7.58 -27.60
CA VAL A 191 2.41 -8.56 -26.75
C VAL A 191 2.04 -9.98 -27.19
N GLU A 192 0.76 -10.26 -27.42
CA GLU A 192 0.27 -11.57 -27.91
C GLU A 192 0.85 -11.95 -29.29
N ASN A 193 1.03 -10.96 -30.17
CA ASN A 193 1.61 -11.17 -31.49
C ASN A 193 3.14 -11.25 -31.50
N THR A 194 3.79 -11.01 -30.36
CA THR A 194 5.23 -11.26 -30.24
C THR A 194 5.41 -12.77 -30.20
N ALA A 195 5.87 -13.41 -31.27
CA ALA A 195 6.06 -14.86 -31.29
C ALA A 195 7.09 -15.28 -30.22
N GLY A 196 6.64 -16.07 -29.23
CA GLY A 196 7.50 -16.65 -28.20
C GLY A 196 7.80 -18.08 -28.57
N THR A 197 8.99 -18.33 -29.11
CA THR A 197 9.42 -19.68 -29.50
C THR A 197 10.55 -20.21 -28.63
N THR A 198 11.23 -19.31 -27.91
CA THR A 198 12.29 -19.63 -26.94
C THR A 198 11.89 -19.20 -25.54
N ALA A 199 12.48 -19.85 -24.52
CA ALA A 199 12.29 -19.44 -23.12
C ALA A 199 12.66 -17.96 -22.87
N ALA A 200 13.66 -17.44 -23.58
CA ALA A 200 14.07 -16.04 -23.46
C ALA A 200 13.01 -15.07 -24.02
N GLU A 201 12.40 -15.39 -25.17
CA GLU A 201 11.29 -14.61 -25.75
C GLU A 201 10.03 -14.68 -24.87
N LEU A 202 9.69 -15.86 -24.35
CA LEU A 202 8.58 -16.03 -23.40
C LEU A 202 8.81 -15.21 -22.13
N ASN A 203 10.04 -15.21 -21.61
CA ASN A 203 10.41 -14.41 -20.45
C ASN A 203 10.33 -12.89 -20.74
N ALA A 204 10.65 -12.47 -21.96
CA ALA A 204 10.46 -11.09 -22.40
C ALA A 204 8.98 -10.72 -22.55
N GLN A 205 8.12 -11.63 -23.02
CA GLN A 205 6.67 -11.37 -23.06
C GLN A 205 6.09 -11.07 -21.68
N LEU A 206 6.62 -11.68 -20.61
CA LEU A 206 6.20 -11.34 -19.23
C LEU A 206 6.43 -9.85 -18.91
N VAL A 207 7.50 -9.24 -19.45
CA VAL A 207 7.72 -7.78 -19.33
C VAL A 207 6.61 -7.00 -20.03
N GLY A 208 6.20 -7.44 -21.22
CA GLY A 208 5.08 -6.86 -21.96
C GLY A 208 3.78 -6.90 -21.16
N TRP A 209 3.45 -8.05 -20.58
CA TRP A 209 2.29 -8.22 -19.70
C TRP A 209 2.37 -7.35 -18.44
N ALA A 210 3.54 -7.27 -17.80
CA ALA A 210 3.75 -6.36 -16.67
C ALA A 210 3.45 -4.89 -17.05
N CYS A 211 3.88 -4.45 -18.24
CA CYS A 211 3.61 -3.11 -18.75
C CYS A 211 2.12 -2.87 -19.05
N CYS A 212 1.38 -3.87 -19.53
CA CYS A 212 -0.07 -3.78 -19.73
C CYS A 212 -0.79 -3.66 -18.37
N GLU A 213 -0.45 -4.51 -17.39
CA GLU A 213 -1.02 -4.47 -16.05
C GLU A 213 -0.70 -3.15 -15.31
N MET A 214 0.48 -2.59 -15.52
CA MET A 214 0.84 -1.25 -15.01
C MET A 214 -0.11 -0.17 -15.54
N LEU A 215 -0.46 -0.21 -16.83
CA LEU A 215 -1.43 0.74 -17.41
C LEU A 215 -2.85 0.52 -16.88
N TYR A 216 -3.27 -0.75 -16.70
CA TYR A 216 -4.54 -1.07 -16.04
C TYR A 216 -4.58 -0.50 -14.62
N LEU A 217 -3.51 -0.67 -13.83
CA LEU A 217 -3.40 -0.08 -12.50
C LEU A 217 -3.45 1.45 -12.55
N ALA A 218 -2.79 2.08 -13.52
CA ALA A 218 -2.87 3.53 -13.69
C ALA A 218 -4.31 3.99 -13.92
N LEU A 219 -5.11 3.26 -14.70
CA LEU A 219 -6.52 3.60 -14.99
C LEU A 219 -7.51 3.25 -13.87
N PHE A 220 -7.36 2.11 -13.22
CA PHE A 220 -8.41 1.50 -12.37
C PHE A 220 -8.00 1.26 -10.92
N ASP A 221 -6.72 1.54 -10.60
CA ASP A 221 -6.05 1.20 -9.34
C ASP A 221 -5.99 -0.33 -9.11
N CYS A 222 -5.23 -0.73 -8.10
CA CYS A 222 -5.10 -2.11 -7.68
C CYS A 222 -6.40 -2.67 -7.08
N TYR A 223 -6.59 -3.99 -7.19
CA TYR A 223 -7.64 -4.69 -6.46
C TYR A 223 -7.16 -5.09 -5.06
N VAL A 224 -7.68 -4.40 -4.05
CA VAL A 224 -7.43 -4.67 -2.62
C VAL A 224 -8.68 -5.22 -1.92
N GLY A 225 -9.53 -5.96 -2.64
CA GLY A 225 -10.70 -6.63 -2.08
C GLY A 225 -10.34 -7.88 -1.28
N GLU A 226 -11.14 -8.95 -1.43
CA GLU A 226 -10.94 -10.17 -0.66
C GLU A 226 -9.53 -10.75 -0.87
N LYS A 227 -9.00 -11.34 0.20
CA LYS A 227 -7.73 -12.05 0.19
C LYS A 227 -7.95 -13.41 -0.47
N THR A 228 -8.10 -13.42 -1.80
CA THR A 228 -7.92 -14.64 -2.60
C THR A 228 -6.52 -15.18 -2.29
N VAL A 229 -6.46 -16.48 -2.01
CA VAL A 229 -5.40 -17.05 -1.15
C VAL A 229 -4.07 -17.17 -1.89
N HIS A 230 -4.05 -17.21 -3.22
CA HIS A 230 -2.83 -17.51 -3.99
C HIS A 230 -2.82 -16.88 -5.39
N ASP A 231 -1.63 -16.71 -5.96
CA ASP A 231 -1.36 -16.35 -7.37
C ASP A 231 -1.72 -17.48 -8.36
N ALA A 232 -2.73 -18.29 -8.02
CA ALA A 232 -3.03 -19.55 -8.69
C ALA A 232 -3.88 -19.36 -9.96
N ALA A 233 -4.60 -18.26 -10.09
CA ALA A 233 -5.39 -17.92 -11.27
C ALA A 233 -4.72 -16.79 -12.05
N LEU A 234 -4.76 -16.87 -13.38
CA LEU A 234 -4.25 -15.82 -14.26
C LEU A 234 -4.90 -14.45 -13.98
N ASP A 235 -6.18 -14.45 -13.58
CA ASP A 235 -6.93 -13.23 -13.24
C ASP A 235 -6.42 -12.54 -11.95
N ASP A 236 -5.64 -13.25 -11.13
CA ASP A 236 -5.02 -12.70 -9.92
C ASP A 236 -3.62 -12.10 -10.20
N TRP A 237 -3.07 -12.30 -11.41
CA TRP A 237 -1.70 -11.91 -11.74
C TRP A 237 -1.59 -10.41 -11.99
N ASP A 238 -0.82 -9.74 -11.14
CA ASP A 238 -0.55 -8.32 -11.26
C ASP A 238 0.81 -8.02 -11.92
N TYR A 239 1.03 -6.76 -12.26
CA TYR A 239 2.28 -6.27 -12.88
C TYR A 239 3.55 -6.74 -12.16
N SER A 240 3.53 -6.85 -10.83
CA SER A 240 4.70 -7.22 -10.05
C SER A 240 4.99 -8.72 -10.13
N LEU A 241 3.97 -9.57 -10.27
CA LEU A 241 4.16 -11.00 -10.48
C LEU A 241 4.75 -11.27 -11.87
N TYR A 242 4.21 -10.63 -12.92
CA TYR A 242 4.77 -10.71 -14.27
C TYR A 242 6.23 -10.24 -14.30
N ALA A 243 6.54 -9.10 -13.67
CA ALA A 243 7.90 -8.58 -13.61
C ALA A 243 8.83 -9.47 -12.78
N ALA A 244 8.36 -10.02 -11.66
CA ALA A 244 9.13 -10.97 -10.86
C ALA A 244 9.46 -12.22 -11.68
N GLY A 245 8.47 -12.73 -12.42
CA GLY A 245 8.66 -13.88 -13.28
C GLY A 245 9.66 -13.61 -14.40
N ALA A 246 9.53 -12.44 -15.06
CA ALA A 246 10.49 -11.97 -16.05
C ALA A 246 11.91 -11.92 -15.47
N TYR A 247 12.04 -11.38 -14.27
CA TYR A 247 13.35 -11.20 -13.63
C TYR A 247 13.98 -12.52 -13.20
N ALA A 248 13.19 -13.49 -12.75
CA ALA A 248 13.65 -14.78 -12.25
C ALA A 248 13.66 -15.89 -13.31
N GLY A 249 13.18 -15.63 -14.54
CA GLY A 249 13.18 -16.60 -15.65
C GLY A 249 12.02 -17.59 -15.62
N GLY A 250 10.92 -17.27 -14.93
CA GLY A 250 9.80 -18.19 -14.73
C GLY A 250 8.99 -17.89 -13.48
N PHE A 251 8.09 -18.78 -13.08
CA PHE A 251 7.25 -18.61 -11.90
C PHE A 251 7.57 -19.62 -10.79
N PRO A 252 7.33 -19.28 -9.50
CA PRO A 252 7.65 -20.15 -8.36
C PRO A 252 6.77 -21.40 -8.28
N PHE A 253 5.58 -21.36 -8.89
CA PHE A 253 4.62 -22.46 -8.92
C PHE A 253 4.75 -23.36 -10.17
N ASN A 254 5.69 -23.07 -11.07
CA ASN A 254 6.00 -23.93 -12.21
C ASN A 254 7.04 -24.99 -11.82
N GLU A 255 6.96 -26.15 -12.44
CA GLU A 255 7.97 -27.21 -12.33
C GLU A 255 8.69 -27.37 -13.68
N GLY A 256 10.02 -27.51 -13.65
CA GLY A 256 10.81 -27.78 -14.86
C GLY A 256 11.11 -26.54 -15.69
N GLU A 257 10.85 -26.60 -17.00
CA GLU A 257 11.09 -25.47 -17.90
C GLU A 257 10.19 -24.30 -17.49
N PHE A 258 10.77 -23.10 -17.31
CA PHE A 258 10.08 -21.90 -16.82
C PHE A 258 9.70 -21.92 -15.32
N GLN A 259 10.39 -22.73 -14.52
CA GLN A 259 10.47 -22.54 -13.06
C GLN A 259 11.41 -21.37 -12.74
N SER A 260 10.99 -20.48 -11.84
CA SER A 260 11.81 -19.33 -11.41
C SER A 260 13.07 -19.74 -10.66
N ASP A 261 14.16 -19.01 -10.86
CA ASP A 261 15.32 -19.01 -9.97
C ASP A 261 14.97 -18.32 -8.62
N SER A 262 15.07 -19.06 -7.51
CA SER A 262 14.67 -18.58 -6.18
C SER A 262 15.53 -17.43 -5.67
N ASP A 263 16.83 -17.41 -5.97
CA ASP A 263 17.74 -16.35 -5.53
C ASP A 263 17.42 -15.04 -6.26
N ARG A 264 17.19 -15.12 -7.58
CA ARG A 264 16.76 -13.97 -8.38
C ARG A 264 15.37 -13.48 -7.99
N LEU A 265 14.46 -14.39 -7.67
CA LEU A 265 13.12 -14.04 -7.21
C LEU A 265 13.18 -13.31 -5.85
N GLN A 266 13.99 -13.80 -4.92
CA GLN A 266 14.25 -13.12 -3.65
C GLN A 266 14.84 -11.73 -3.87
N GLU A 267 15.86 -11.60 -4.73
CA GLU A 267 16.48 -10.31 -5.08
C GLU A 267 15.42 -9.32 -5.60
N PHE A 268 14.57 -9.78 -6.52
CA PHE A 268 13.50 -8.95 -7.07
C PHE A 268 12.53 -8.48 -5.98
N TRP A 269 12.04 -9.38 -5.13
CA TRP A 269 11.05 -9.02 -4.11
C TRP A 269 11.62 -8.14 -3.00
N PHE A 270 12.89 -8.34 -2.62
CA PHE A 270 13.55 -7.44 -1.67
C PHE A 270 13.66 -6.03 -2.23
N TRP A 271 14.12 -5.93 -3.48
CA TRP A 271 14.16 -4.66 -4.18
C TRP A 271 12.76 -4.05 -4.26
N TYR A 272 11.73 -4.82 -4.60
CA TYR A 272 10.35 -4.34 -4.75
C TYR A 272 9.83 -3.70 -3.45
N VAL A 273 10.02 -4.39 -2.32
CA VAL A 273 9.61 -3.88 -1.00
C VAL A 273 10.39 -2.62 -0.62
N GLU A 274 11.70 -2.56 -0.91
CA GLU A 274 12.51 -1.35 -0.67
C GLU A 274 12.08 -0.17 -1.53
N GLN A 275 11.70 -0.40 -2.79
CA GLN A 275 11.18 0.66 -3.66
C GLN A 275 9.83 1.16 -3.16
N ALA A 276 8.95 0.24 -2.76
CA ALA A 276 7.67 0.61 -2.18
C ALA A 276 7.84 1.51 -0.95
N HIS A 277 8.82 1.20 -0.09
CA HIS A 277 9.19 2.04 1.03
C HIS A 277 9.67 3.42 0.58
N ARG A 278 10.63 3.50 -0.35
CA ARG A 278 11.17 4.79 -0.84
C ARG A 278 10.11 5.69 -1.49
N ILE A 279 9.07 5.10 -2.09
CA ILE A 279 7.94 5.83 -2.66
C ILE A 279 6.95 6.31 -1.59
N ALA A 280 6.93 5.67 -0.42
CA ALA A 280 6.06 6.04 0.68
C ALA A 280 6.57 7.24 1.50
N GLU A 281 7.89 7.46 1.51
CA GLU A 281 8.56 8.64 2.11
C GLU A 281 8.21 9.95 1.40
#